data_AF-W1YV33-F1
#
_entry.id   AF-W1YV33-F1
#
_cell.length_a   1.000
_cell.length_b   1.000
_cell.length_c   1.000
_cell.angle_alpha   90.00
_cell.angle_beta   90.00
_cell.angle_gamma   90.00
#
_symmetry.space_group_name_H-M   'P 1'
#
loop_
_entity.id
_entity.type
_entity.pdbx_description
1 polymer ?
#
loop_
_entity_poly.entity_id
_entity_poly.type
_entity_poly.pdbx_seq_one_letter_code
_entity_poly.pdbx_strand_id
1 'polypeptide(L)' 'MPLSKLWAGSLVLLAAVSLPLQAASPVKVGSKIDTEGALLGNIILQVLESHGVPTVNKVQLGTTPVVRGAITSGE' A
#
# COMPACT_ATOMS: atom_id res chain seq x y z
N MET A 1 27.75 -38.45 16.05
CA MET A 1 26.42 -38.04 15.52
C MET A 1 26.04 -36.56 15.83
N PRO A 2 26.86 -35.53 15.54
CA PRO A 2 26.39 -34.13 15.57
C PRO A 2 26.28 -33.45 14.19
N LEU A 3 26.94 -33.98 13.14
CA LEU A 3 27.09 -33.27 11.86
C LEU A 3 25.78 -33.16 11.04
N SER A 4 24.87 -34.13 11.17
CA SER A 4 23.58 -34.11 10.47
C SER A 4 22.57 -33.10 11.05
N LYS A 5 22.72 -32.74 12.33
CA LYS A 5 21.85 -31.75 12.99
C LYS A 5 22.17 -30.31 12.56
N LEU A 6 23.41 -30.04 12.16
CA LEU A 6 23.86 -28.74 11.65
C LEU A 6 23.25 -28.43 10.27
N TRP A 7 23.15 -29.44 9.40
CA TRP A 7 22.52 -29.30 8.08
C TRP A 7 21.00 -29.15 8.18
N ALA A 8 20.37 -29.90 9.09
CA ALA A 8 18.93 -29.78 9.36
C ALA A 8 18.56 -28.39 9.89
N GLY A 9 19.37 -27.80 10.79
CA GLY A 9 19.15 -26.45 11.30
C GLY A 9 19.30 -25.37 10.21
N SER A 10 20.27 -25.51 9.32
CA SER A 10 20.50 -24.57 8.21
C SER A 10 19.35 -24.59 7.18
N LEU A 11 18.76 -25.76 6.93
CA LEU A 11 17.61 -25.90 6.02
C LEU A 11 16.34 -25.22 6.55
N VAL A 12 16.12 -25.30 7.86
CA VAL A 12 14.98 -24.65 8.53
C VAL A 12 15.15 -23.11 8.55
N LEU A 13 16.38 -22.62 8.74
CA LEU A 13 16.67 -21.19 8.69
C LEU A 13 16.45 -20.61 7.28
N LEU A 14 16.80 -21.35 6.23
CA LEU A 14 16.57 -20.97 4.84
C LEU A 14 15.07 -20.94 4.48
N ALA A 15 14.29 -21.89 5.00
CA ALA A 15 12.84 -21.94 4.82
C ALA A 15 12.12 -20.78 5.52
N ALA A 16 12.60 -20.33 6.69
CA ALA A 16 12.02 -19.21 7.42
C ALA A 16 12.22 -17.85 6.71
N VAL A 17 13.30 -17.69 5.93
CA VAL A 17 13.55 -16.48 5.12
C VAL A 17 12.70 -16.44 3.85
N SER A 18 12.12 -17.58 3.45
CA SER A 18 11.35 -17.72 2.21
C SER A 18 9.88 -17.32 2.35
N LEU A 19 9.45 -16.85 3.53
CA LEU A 19 8.08 -16.38 3.72
C LEU A 19 7.89 -15.08 2.92
N PRO A 20 6.90 -15.00 2.02
CA PRO A 20 6.61 -13.77 1.32
C PRO A 20 6.21 -12.72 2.35
N LEU A 21 7.02 -11.67 2.47
CA LEU A 21 6.65 -10.48 3.24
C LEU A 21 5.45 -9.85 2.53
N GLN A 22 4.28 -9.97 3.14
CA GLN A 22 3.02 -9.47 2.58
C GLN A 22 3.06 -7.94 2.63
N ALA A 23 3.54 -7.32 1.55
CA ALA A 23 3.57 -5.87 1.43
C ALA A 23 2.13 -5.33 1.50
N ALA A 24 1.92 -4.29 2.32
CA ALA A 24 0.62 -3.63 2.37
C ALA A 24 0.24 -3.11 0.98
N SER A 25 -1.04 -3.27 0.62
CA SER A 25 -1.56 -2.73 -0.63
C SER A 25 -1.39 -1.21 -0.66
N PRO A 26 -0.99 -0.62 -1.80
CA PRO A 26 -0.87 0.83 -1.94
C PRO A 26 -2.15 1.59 -1.54
N VAL A 27 -1.98 2.75 -0.90
CA VAL A 27 -3.10 3.61 -0.48
C VAL A 27 -3.61 4.38 -1.69
N LYS A 28 -4.90 4.21 -2.03
CA LYS A 28 -5.54 4.97 -3.09
C LYS A 28 -5.99 6.32 -2.57
N VAL A 29 -5.51 7.41 -3.18
CA VAL A 29 -5.86 8.78 -2.80
C VAL A 29 -6.78 9.38 -3.86
N GLY A 30 -8.07 9.43 -3.55
CA GLY A 30 -9.09 10.06 -4.40
C GLY A 30 -9.47 11.46 -3.92
N SER A 31 -9.91 12.32 -4.84
CA SER A 31 -10.52 13.62 -4.49
C SER A 31 -11.72 13.92 -5.36
N LYS A 32 -12.50 14.93 -4.94
CA LYS A 32 -13.47 15.54 -5.84
C LYS A 32 -12.76 16.33 -6.95
N ILE A 33 -13.52 16.61 -8.01
CA ILE A 33 -13.04 17.30 -9.23
C ILE A 33 -12.85 18.82 -9.04
N ASP A 34 -13.45 19.40 -8.00
CA ASP A 34 -13.27 20.81 -7.67
C ASP A 34 -11.81 21.13 -7.30
N THR A 35 -11.45 22.42 -7.40
CA THR A 35 -10.08 22.91 -7.21
C THR A 35 -9.56 22.67 -5.80
N GLU A 36 -10.41 22.81 -4.78
CA GLU A 36 -10.06 22.54 -3.39
C GLU A 36 -9.80 21.03 -3.18
N GLY A 37 -10.67 20.18 -3.73
CA GLY A 37 -10.49 18.73 -3.75
C GLY A 37 -9.16 18.33 -4.38
N ALA A 38 -8.81 18.91 -5.53
CA ALA A 38 -7.53 18.66 -6.19
C ALA A 38 -6.33 19.10 -5.32
N LEU A 39 -6.40 20.27 -4.71
CA LEU A 39 -5.35 20.78 -3.83
C LEU A 39 -5.13 19.86 -2.63
N LEU A 40 -6.21 19.54 -1.89
CA LEU A 40 -6.13 18.69 -0.70
C LEU A 40 -5.69 17.27 -1.04
N GLY A 41 -6.15 16.72 -2.18
CA GLY A 41 -5.72 15.40 -2.66
C GLY A 41 -4.22 15.33 -2.92
N ASN A 42 -3.65 16.37 -3.53
CA ASN A 42 -2.20 16.43 -3.77
C ASN A 42 -1.39 16.62 -2.48
N ILE A 43 -1.90 17.39 -1.50
CA ILE A 43 -1.27 17.48 -0.17
C ILE A 43 -1.18 16.10 0.48
N ILE A 44 -2.27 15.32 0.45
CA ILE A 44 -2.29 13.97 1.02
C ILE A 44 -1.27 13.06 0.31
N LEU A 45 -1.22 13.09 -1.03
CA LEU A 45 -0.24 12.31 -1.80
C LEU A 45 1.19 12.63 -1.38
N GLN A 46 1.56 13.91 -1.34
CA GLN A 46 2.91 14.35 -0.98
C GLN A 46 3.30 13.95 0.44
N VAL A 47 2.37 14.06 1.39
CA VAL A 47 2.62 13.62 2.77
C VAL A 47 2.85 12.12 2.81
N LEU A 48 1.99 11.31 2.19
CA LEU A 48 2.14 9.85 2.17
C LEU A 48 3.45 9.42 1.50
N GLU A 49 3.79 10.01 0.36
CA GLU A 49 5.03 9.75 -0.37
C GLU A 49 6.26 10.14 0.46
N SER A 50 6.24 11.27 1.16
CA SER A 50 7.35 11.71 2.02
C SER A 50 7.61 10.77 3.20
N HIS A 51 6.60 10.02 3.63
CA HIS A 51 6.69 9.01 4.68
C HIS A 51 6.89 7.59 4.14
N GLY A 52 7.15 7.43 2.84
CA GLY A 52 7.41 6.13 2.21
C GLY A 52 6.18 5.22 2.10
N VAL A 53 4.98 5.78 2.20
CA VAL A 53 3.73 5.03 2.01
C VAL A 53 3.44 4.94 0.52
N PRO A 54 3.36 3.74 -0.08
CA PRO A 54 3.04 3.59 -1.48
C PRO A 54 1.60 4.05 -1.77
N THR A 55 1.41 4.87 -2.79
CA THR A 55 0.12 5.45 -3.14
C THR A 55 -0.32 5.13 -4.58
N VAL A 56 -1.63 5.19 -4.83
CA VAL A 56 -2.21 5.25 -6.18
C VAL A 56 -2.93 6.58 -6.29
N ASN A 57 -2.51 7.39 -7.24
CA ASN A 57 -3.13 8.68 -7.50
C ASN A 57 -4.48 8.50 -8.24
N LYS A 58 -5.57 8.91 -7.58
CA LYS A 58 -6.93 8.99 -8.11
C LYS A 58 -7.53 10.38 -7.86
N VAL A 59 -6.69 11.41 -7.76
CA VAL A 59 -7.11 12.80 -7.55
C VAL A 59 -7.97 13.27 -8.72
N GLN A 60 -8.94 14.14 -8.43
CA GLN A 60 -9.98 14.62 -9.37
C GLN A 60 -10.85 13.50 -9.98
N LEU A 61 -11.18 12.48 -9.18
CA LEU A 61 -11.97 11.33 -9.60
C LEU A 61 -13.37 11.72 -10.14
N GLY A 62 -14.02 12.70 -9.51
CA GLY A 62 -15.36 13.12 -9.94
C GLY A 62 -16.12 13.94 -8.90
N THR A 63 -17.45 13.94 -9.00
CA THR A 63 -18.33 14.63 -8.05
C THR A 63 -18.53 13.83 -6.76
N THR A 64 -19.19 14.42 -5.76
CA THR A 64 -19.41 13.77 -4.45
C THR A 64 -19.98 12.34 -4.54
N PRO A 65 -21.01 12.03 -5.35
CA PRO A 65 -21.54 10.67 -5.47
C PRO A 65 -20.52 9.69 -6.04
N VAL A 66 -19.68 10.11 -7.00
CA VAL A 66 -18.64 9.27 -7.61
C VAL A 66 -17.59 8.90 -6.56
N VAL A 67 -17.07 9.89 -5.83
CA VAL A 67 -16.09 9.66 -4.75
C VAL A 67 -16.70 8.82 -3.63
N ARG A 68 -18.00 8.97 -3.36
CA ARG A 68 -18.70 8.13 -2.38
C ARG A 68 -18.84 6.69 -2.84
N GLY A 69 -19.18 6.45 -4.10
CA GLY A 69 -19.20 5.12 -4.69
C GLY A 69 -17.84 4.43 -4.53
N ALA A 70 -16.78 5.09 -5.00
CA ALA A 70 -15.42 4.56 -4.99
C ALA A 70 -14.92 4.16 -3.59
N ILE A 71 -15.11 5.00 -2.58
CA ILE A 71 -14.66 4.66 -1.22
C ILE A 71 -15.46 3.52 -0.60
N THR A 72 -16.74 3.36 -0.96
CA THR A 72 -17.58 2.26 -0.46
C THR A 72 -17.32 0.94 -1.18
N SER A 73 -16.91 0.98 -2.45
CA SER A 73 -16.58 -0.20 -3.26
C SER A 73 -15.12 -0.63 -3.16
N GLY A 74 -14.24 0.22 -2.59
CA GLY A 74 -12.80 -0.04 -2.53
C GLY A 74 -12.07 0.19 -3.85
N GLU A 75 -12.68 0.96 -4.76
CA GLU A 75 -12.14 1.30 -6.08
C GLU A 75 -10.87 2.16 -6.02
#